data_AF-A0A354DEG2-F1
#
_entry.id   AF-A0A354DEG2-F1
#
_cell.length_a   1.000
_cell.length_b   1.000
_cell.length_c   1.000
_cell.angle_alpha   90.00
_cell.angle_beta   90.00
_cell.angle_gamma   90.00
#
_symmetry.space_group_name_H-M   'P 1'
#
loop_
_entity.id
_entity.type
_entity.pdbx_description
1 polymer ?
#
loop_
_entity_poly.entity_id
_entity_poly.type
_entity_poly.pdbx_seq_one_letter_code
_entity_poly.pdbx_strand_id
1 'polypeptide(L)'
;MNKKLFYLKLTHTIIWAFFVSLITYVLYAGIFNQINVYTWIAIGFVIMEGIILLTFKGKCPLTIIGYKYTDQHDVGFDIYLPRWLAKYNKMIFSTIFVIGLLIVIFRLLT
;
A
#
# COMPACT_ATOMS: atom_id res chain seq x y z
N MET A 1 14.81 21.01 7.07
CA MET A 1 14.37 19.96 6.13
C MET A 1 13.90 20.64 4.84
N ASN A 2 14.36 20.19 3.67
CA ASN A 2 14.02 20.84 2.39
C ASN A 2 12.49 20.74 2.15
N LYS A 3 11.79 21.86 1.85
CA LYS A 3 10.31 21.89 1.76
C LYS A 3 9.78 20.82 0.79
N LYS A 4 10.50 20.55 -0.30
CA LYS A 4 10.16 19.52 -1.29
C LYS A 4 10.11 18.10 -0.71
N LEU A 5 11.04 17.75 0.17
CA LEU A 5 11.08 16.44 0.82
C LEU A 5 9.96 16.28 1.85
N PHE A 6 9.55 17.37 2.51
CA PHE A 6 8.40 17.37 3.43
C PHE A 6 7.11 16.99 2.69
N TYR A 7 6.82 17.67 1.59
CA TYR A 7 5.62 17.38 0.78
C TYR A 7 5.66 15.96 0.23
N LEU A 8 6.81 15.49 -0.25
CA LEU A 8 6.94 14.12 -0.75
C LEU A 8 6.60 13.09 0.34
N LYS A 9 7.16 13.24 1.55
CA LYS A 9 6.87 12.36 2.69
C LYS A 9 5.40 12.41 3.09
N LEU A 10 4.81 13.60 3.13
CA LEU A 10 3.41 13.80 3.49
C LEU A 10 2.49 13.09 2.48
N THR A 11 2.69 13.36 1.18
CA THR A 11 1.91 12.73 0.10
C THR A 11 2.06 11.22 0.12
N HIS A 12 3.29 10.70 0.29
CA HIS A 12 3.51 9.25 0.36
C HIS A 12 2.76 8.64 1.55
N THR A 13 2.80 9.30 2.71
CA THR A 13 2.10 8.82 3.93
C THR A 13 0.59 8.82 3.75
N ILE A 14 0.03 9.83 3.06
CA ILE A 14 -1.41 9.90 2.76
C ILE A 14 -1.82 8.76 1.80
N ILE A 15 -1.07 8.57 0.73
CA ILE A 15 -1.31 7.48 -0.23
C ILE A 15 -1.21 6.12 0.46
N TRP A 16 -0.19 5.96 1.31
CA TRP A 16 -0.02 4.75 2.12
C TRP A 16 -1.24 4.50 3.02
N ALA A 17 -1.68 5.49 3.78
CA ALA A 17 -2.85 5.36 4.67
C ALA A 17 -4.13 5.00 3.90
N PHE A 18 -4.30 5.56 2.70
CA PHE A 18 -5.39 5.22 1.80
C PHE A 18 -5.36 3.75 1.37
N PHE A 19 -4.22 3.22 0.92
CA PHE A 19 -4.14 1.80 0.55
C PHE A 19 -4.29 0.87 1.74
N VAL A 20 -3.76 1.25 2.90
CA VAL A 20 -3.94 0.47 4.15
C VAL A 20 -5.42 0.38 4.53
N SER A 21 -6.19 1.45 4.37
CA SER A 21 -7.62 1.42 4.66
C SER A 21 -8.39 0.54 3.66
N LEU A 22 -8.03 0.57 2.36
CA LEU A 22 -8.60 -0.33 1.35
C LEU A 22 -8.32 -1.81 1.68
N ILE A 23 -7.08 -2.17 2.01
CA ILE A 23 -6.71 -3.55 2.35
C ILE A 23 -7.47 -4.03 3.58
N THR A 24 -7.56 -3.19 4.61
CA THR A 24 -8.32 -3.50 5.83
C THR A 24 -9.82 -3.64 5.52
N TYR A 25 -10.36 -2.81 4.61
CA TYR A 25 -11.75 -2.91 4.17
C TYR A 25 -12.04 -4.21 3.41
N VAL A 26 -11.13 -4.65 2.53
CA VAL A 26 -11.27 -5.94 1.82
C VAL A 26 -11.29 -7.10 2.81
N LEU A 27 -10.40 -7.08 3.81
CA LEU A 27 -10.38 -8.07 4.88
C LEU A 27 -11.69 -8.07 5.68
N TYR A 28 -12.17 -6.89 6.09
CA TYR A 28 -13.44 -6.73 6.78
C TYR A 28 -14.62 -7.27 5.95
N ALA A 29 -14.72 -6.87 4.68
CA ALA A 29 -15.78 -7.31 3.78
C ALA A 29 -15.80 -8.85 3.61
N GLY A 30 -14.63 -9.48 3.50
CA GLY A 30 -14.51 -10.93 3.44
C GLY A 30 -14.96 -11.63 4.73
N ILE A 31 -14.53 -11.12 5.90
CA ILE A 31 -14.88 -11.72 7.20
C ILE A 31 -16.39 -11.65 7.46
N PHE A 32 -16.99 -10.47 7.26
CA PHE A 32 -18.40 -10.20 7.52
C PHE A 32 -19.34 -10.63 6.38
N ASN A 33 -18.80 -11.23 5.31
CA ASN A 33 -19.55 -11.63 4.12
C ASN A 33 -20.35 -10.48 3.47
N GLN A 34 -19.81 -9.25 3.54
CA GLN A 34 -20.41 -8.07 2.92
C GLN A 34 -19.62 -7.68 1.67
N ILE A 35 -19.62 -8.59 0.70
CA ILE A 35 -18.90 -8.40 -0.57
C ILE A 35 -19.76 -7.51 -1.47
N ASN A 36 -19.38 -6.24 -1.54
CA ASN A 36 -20.11 -5.22 -2.29
C ASN A 36 -19.27 -4.77 -3.50
N VAL A 37 -19.86 -3.96 -4.38
CA VAL A 37 -19.13 -3.32 -5.50
C VAL A 37 -17.89 -2.56 -5.00
N TYR A 38 -17.99 -1.93 -3.83
CA TYR A 38 -16.86 -1.24 -3.17
C TYR A 38 -15.69 -2.17 -2.84
N THR A 39 -15.94 -3.43 -2.49
CA THR A 39 -14.88 -4.43 -2.22
C THR A 39 -14.08 -4.72 -3.48
N TRP A 40 -14.78 -4.89 -4.62
CA TRP A 40 -14.14 -5.10 -5.92
C TRP A 40 -13.37 -3.87 -6.39
N ILE A 41 -13.91 -2.67 -6.18
CA ILE A 41 -13.20 -1.42 -6.47
C ILE A 41 -11.91 -1.35 -5.63
N ALA A 42 -11.98 -1.64 -4.33
CA ALA A 42 -10.82 -1.65 -3.45
C ALA A 42 -9.75 -2.66 -3.89
N ILE A 43 -10.17 -3.89 -4.25
CA ILE A 43 -9.29 -4.91 -4.82
C ILE A 43 -8.62 -4.40 -6.10
N GLY A 44 -9.39 -3.78 -7.01
CA GLY A 44 -8.88 -3.21 -8.25
C GLY A 44 -7.80 -2.15 -8.03
N PHE A 45 -8.02 -1.22 -7.09
CA PHE A 45 -7.02 -0.22 -6.72
C PHE A 45 -5.73 -0.84 -6.17
N VAL A 46 -5.85 -1.83 -5.27
CA VAL A 46 -4.67 -2.50 -4.69
C VAL A 46 -3.90 -3.30 -5.75
N ILE A 47 -4.59 -3.96 -6.67
CA ILE A 47 -3.96 -4.68 -7.80
C ILE A 47 -3.24 -3.68 -8.71
N MET A 48 -3.89 -2.56 -9.05
CA MET A 48 -3.28 -1.51 -9.87
C MET A 48 -1.98 -1.00 -9.25
N GLU A 49 -2.01 -0.65 -7.96
CA GLU A 49 -0.80 -0.25 -7.22
C GLU A 49 0.26 -1.36 -7.21
N GLY A 50 -0.16 -2.62 -7.06
CA GLY A 50 0.71 -3.79 -7.16
C GLY A 50 1.43 -3.88 -8.51
N ILE A 51 0.73 -3.60 -9.61
CA ILE A 51 1.30 -3.59 -10.97
C ILE A 51 2.29 -2.43 -11.13
N ILE A 52 1.96 -1.24 -10.61
CA ILE A 52 2.87 -0.09 -10.59
C ILE A 52 4.15 -0.47 -9.83
N LEU A 53 4.02 -1.03 -8.63
CA LEU A 53 5.15 -1.49 -7.84
C LEU A 53 6.00 -2.52 -8.60
N LEU A 54 5.40 -3.51 -9.27
CA LEU A 54 6.13 -4.50 -10.06
C LEU A 54 6.91 -3.84 -11.20
N THR A 55 6.30 -2.89 -11.91
CA THR A 55 6.92 -2.12 -13.00
C THR A 55 8.14 -1.34 -12.52
N PHE A 56 8.08 -0.80 -11.31
CA PHE A 56 9.17 -0.04 -10.68
C PHE A 56 10.09 -0.88 -9.77
N LYS A 57 10.27 -2.18 -10.06
CA LYS A 57 11.14 -3.12 -9.32
C LYS A 57 10.82 -3.23 -7.81
N GLY A 58 9.55 -3.11 -7.46
CA GLY A 58 9.05 -3.15 -6.10
C GLY A 58 9.23 -1.86 -5.31
N LYS A 59 9.56 -0.74 -5.95
CA LYS A 59 9.65 0.59 -5.33
C LYS A 59 8.51 1.48 -5.79
N CYS A 60 7.97 2.31 -4.91
CA CYS A 60 7.00 3.32 -5.32
C CYS A 60 7.68 4.33 -6.26
N PRO A 61 6.99 4.85 -7.29
CA PRO A 61 7.55 5.88 -8.17
C PRO A 61 7.95 7.15 -7.40
N LEU A 62 7.23 7.46 -6.30
CA LEU A 62 7.59 8.54 -5.38
C LEU A 62 8.97 8.34 -4.72
N THR A 63 9.36 7.10 -4.41
CA THR A 63 10.67 6.78 -3.84
C THR A 63 11.79 7.10 -4.84
N ILE A 64 11.58 6.78 -6.12
CA ILE A 64 12.53 7.05 -7.21
C ILE A 64 12.68 8.56 -7.42
N ILE A 65 11.58 9.30 -7.38
CA ILE A 65 11.58 10.77 -7.44
C ILE A 65 12.29 11.34 -6.20
N GLY A 66 12.11 10.73 -5.03
CA GLY A 66 12.76 11.09 -3.78
C GLY A 66 14.28 11.04 -3.83
N TYR A 67 14.86 10.13 -4.63
CA TYR A 67 16.31 10.05 -4.82
C TYR A 67 16.92 11.30 -5.44
N LYS A 68 16.15 12.08 -6.21
CA LYS A 68 16.61 13.37 -6.76
C LYS A 68 16.64 14.50 -5.73
N TYR A 69 16.04 14.28 -4.56
CA TYR A 69 15.86 15.31 -3.54
C TYR A 69 16.68 15.08 -2.26
N THR A 70 17.36 13.94 -2.13
CA THR A 70 18.23 13.63 -0.98
C THR A 70 19.27 12.57 -1.33
N ASP A 71 20.51 12.74 -0.87
CA ASP A 71 21.58 11.74 -1.01
C ASP A 71 21.54 10.65 0.08
N GLN A 72 20.73 10.83 1.12
CA GLN A 72 20.55 9.86 2.20
C GLN A 72 19.34 8.95 1.91
N HIS A 73 19.62 7.78 1.35
CA HIS A 73 18.61 6.79 0.95
C HIS A 73 18.30 5.74 2.03
N ASP A 74 18.20 6.17 3.28
CA ASP A 74 17.86 5.29 4.40
C ASP A 74 16.46 4.66 4.25
N VAL A 75 16.25 3.48 4.82
CA VAL A 75 14.92 2.84 4.81
C VAL A 75 13.89 3.76 5.48
N GLY A 76 12.83 4.11 4.74
CA GLY A 76 11.78 5.03 5.20
C GLY A 76 12.13 6.52 5.05
N PHE A 77 13.13 6.88 4.26
CA PHE A 77 13.47 8.30 4.00
C PHE A 77 12.36 9.08 3.28
N ASP A 78 11.43 8.38 2.62
CA ASP A 78 10.39 8.92 1.74
C ASP A 78 8.98 8.87 2.35
N ILE A 79 8.85 8.40 3.60
CA ILE A 79 7.57 8.23 4.30
C ILE A 79 7.69 8.55 5.80
N TYR A 80 6.63 9.07 6.42
CA TYR A 80 6.59 9.27 7.89
C TYR A 80 6.18 7.98 8.61
N LEU A 81 7.00 6.92 8.50
CA LEU A 81 6.77 5.63 9.13
C LEU A 81 8.00 5.19 9.95
N PRO A 82 7.84 4.41 11.03
CA PRO A 82 8.99 3.83 11.72
C PRO A 82 9.75 2.86 10.79
N ARG A 83 11.09 2.84 10.90
CA ARG A 83 11.98 2.12 9.97
C ARG A 83 11.61 0.65 9.76
N TRP A 84 11.20 -0.03 10.83
CA TRP A 84 10.79 -1.44 10.76
C TRP A 84 9.53 -1.61 9.90
N LEU A 85 8.53 -0.72 10.06
CA LEU A 85 7.29 -0.79 9.31
C LEU A 85 7.55 -0.44 7.84
N ALA A 86 8.36 0.58 7.57
CA ALA A 86 8.77 0.92 6.20
C ALA A 86 9.51 -0.25 5.50
N LYS A 87 10.33 -1.01 6.25
CA LYS A 87 11.05 -2.19 5.73
C LYS A 87 10.11 -3.34 5.37
N TYR A 88 9.14 -3.64 6.23
CA TYR A 88 8.25 -4.79 6.07
C TYR A 88 6.89 -4.45 5.45
N ASN A 89 6.67 -3.17 5.09
CA ASN A 89 5.40 -2.64 4.62
C ASN A 89 4.80 -3.49 3.49
N LYS A 90 5.58 -3.71 2.43
CA LYS A 90 5.17 -4.49 1.27
C LYS A 90 4.77 -5.91 1.65
N MET A 91 5.53 -6.55 2.54
CA MET A 91 5.27 -7.92 2.96
C MET A 91 4.00 -8.00 3.81
N ILE A 92 3.89 -7.17 4.85
CA ILE A 92 2.74 -7.15 5.77
C ILE A 92 1.44 -6.90 5.00
N PHE A 93 1.38 -5.82 4.22
CA PHE A 93 0.14 -5.43 3.55
C PHE A 93 -0.20 -6.34 2.36
N SER A 94 0.81 -6.85 1.64
CA SER A 94 0.56 -7.86 0.59
C SER A 94 0.02 -9.15 1.18
N THR A 95 0.55 -9.62 2.31
CA THR A 95 0.05 -10.82 2.99
C THR A 95 -1.38 -10.61 3.49
N ILE A 96 -1.69 -9.48 4.14
CA ILE A 96 -3.05 -9.17 4.59
C ILE A 96 -4.02 -9.12 3.40
N PHE A 97 -3.62 -8.50 2.29
CA PHE A 97 -4.44 -8.42 1.09
C PHE A 97 -4.70 -9.80 0.49
N VAL A 98 -3.68 -10.66 0.36
CA VAL A 98 -3.84 -12.03 -0.14
C VAL A 98 -4.79 -12.83 0.76
N ILE A 99 -4.65 -12.72 2.08
CA ILE A 99 -5.56 -13.37 3.03
C ILE A 99 -7.00 -12.86 2.83
N GLY A 100 -7.19 -11.54 2.76
CA GLY A 100 -8.52 -10.95 2.51
C GLY A 100 -9.12 -11.43 1.19
N LEU A 101 -8.31 -11.52 0.14
CA LEU A 101 -8.74 -11.96 -1.19
C LEU A 101 -9.12 -13.45 -1.18
N LEU A 102 -8.36 -14.31 -0.48
CA LEU A 102 -8.71 -15.72 -0.29
C LEU A 102 -10.02 -15.89 0.48
N ILE A 103 -10.26 -15.08 1.52
CA ILE A 103 -11.53 -15.10 2.27
C ILE A 103 -12.68 -14.69 1.36
N VAL A 104 -12.52 -13.62 0.57
CA VAL A 104 -13.53 -13.18 -0.41
C VAL A 104 -13.83 -14.28 -1.43
N ILE A 105 -12.81 -14.93 -1.98
CA ILE A 105 -13.00 -16.07 -2.91
C ILE A 105 -13.72 -17.22 -2.23
N PHE A 106 -13.32 -17.60 -1.02
CA PHE A 106 -13.94 -18.69 -0.26
C PHE A 106 -15.43 -18.43 -0.01
N ARG A 107 -15.79 -17.19 0.34
CA ARG A 107 -17.18 -16.74 0.52
C ARG A 107 -17.99 -16.70 -0.78
N LEU A 108 -17.35 -16.52 -1.93
CA LEU A 108 -18.03 -16.59 -3.23
C LEU A 108 -18.31 -18.02 -3.68
N LEU A 109 -17.54 -18.99 -3.19
CA LEU A 109 -17.66 -20.41 -3.54
C LEU A 109 -18.56 -21.21 -2.59
N THR A 110 -18.88 -20.66 -1.40
CA THR A 110 -19.71 -21.30 -0.36
C THR A 110 -21.04 -20.58 -0.23
#